data_AF-A0A524FBQ3-F1
#
_entry.id   AF-A0A524FBQ3-F1
#
_cell.length_a   1.000
_cell.length_b   1.000
_cell.length_c   1.000
_cell.angle_alpha   90.00
_cell.angle_beta   90.00
_cell.angle_gamma   90.00
#
_symmetry.space_group_name_H-M   'P 1'
#
loop_
_entity.id
_entity.type
_entity.pdbx_description
1 polymer ?
#
loop_
_entity_poly.entity_id
_entity_poly.type
_entity_poly.pdbx_seq_one_letter_code
_entity_poly.pdbx_strand_id
1 'polypeptide(L)'
;MDRPYNETCFKTSHNSYSISVRKQLDAGVRGLEYDIHANQILELGDFEVYHLPDYADVALGIDGNPKDLLLTNWLNLLKEWSDERNREHAPITLFIELKDSIIDENYELDELYGIRMLNKIILDTLGPDYLYQYSDFHKNGFQWLSVNDLKGKIIIVLTSYWGGYWASNEGGFESRKKYLQDALESKNDVCFVAWIEDDKGENVQFVKDNSTFWKCSLEYSTEHFEENNIAQRATRVDYNKIGHEKHIKTNYKQNFASGYRANFLSTDYWYSKKYEKSFPWVD
;
A
#
# COMPACT_ATOMS: atom_id res chain seq x y z
N MET A 1 16.72 -13.31 -14.67
CA MET A 1 17.62 -12.23 -14.20
C MET A 1 16.90 -11.53 -13.07
N ASP A 2 17.62 -11.24 -12.01
CA ASP A 2 17.14 -10.37 -10.94
C ASP A 2 16.82 -8.98 -11.50
N ARG A 3 15.71 -8.38 -11.07
CA ARG A 3 15.21 -7.10 -11.59
C ARG A 3 15.04 -6.11 -10.44
N PRO A 4 15.14 -4.80 -10.69
CA PRO A 4 14.68 -3.79 -9.75
C PRO A 4 13.24 -4.06 -9.31
N TYR A 5 12.93 -3.79 -8.04
CA TYR A 5 11.60 -4.00 -7.48
C TYR A 5 10.49 -3.26 -8.24
N ASN A 6 10.75 -2.01 -8.64
CA ASN A 6 9.82 -1.20 -9.42
C ASN A 6 9.66 -1.66 -10.88
N GLU A 7 10.48 -2.59 -11.36
CA GLU A 7 10.35 -3.21 -12.69
C GLU A 7 9.71 -4.61 -12.64
N THR A 8 9.23 -5.02 -11.46
CA THR A 8 8.72 -6.37 -11.19
C THR A 8 7.21 -6.40 -10.93
N CYS A 9 6.51 -7.41 -11.48
CA CYS A 9 5.08 -7.64 -11.22
C CYS A 9 4.89 -8.65 -10.08
N PHE A 10 4.04 -8.28 -9.12
CA PHE A 10 3.71 -9.08 -7.95
C PHE A 10 2.23 -9.43 -7.95
N LYS A 11 1.92 -10.70 -7.66
CA LYS A 11 0.54 -11.10 -7.39
C LYS A 11 0.03 -10.30 -6.21
N THR A 12 -1.14 -9.69 -6.37
CA THR A 12 -1.71 -8.77 -5.40
C THR A 12 -3.16 -9.13 -5.15
N SER A 13 -3.53 -9.15 -3.88
CA SER A 13 -4.88 -9.42 -3.42
C SER A 13 -5.54 -8.14 -2.91
N HIS A 14 -6.85 -8.04 -3.13
CA HIS A 14 -7.69 -6.97 -2.62
C HIS A 14 -8.33 -7.43 -1.30
N ASN A 15 -8.41 -6.52 -0.32
CA ASN A 15 -8.93 -6.82 1.03
C ASN A 15 -8.38 -8.13 1.60
N SER A 16 -7.06 -8.25 1.70
CA SER A 16 -6.37 -9.52 1.98
C SER A 16 -6.79 -10.16 3.31
N TYR A 17 -7.28 -9.38 4.26
CA TYR A 17 -7.78 -9.82 5.56
C TYR A 17 -9.13 -10.57 5.49
N SER A 18 -9.80 -10.54 4.34
CA SER A 18 -11.09 -11.21 4.14
C SER A 18 -11.01 -12.73 3.94
N ILE A 19 -9.79 -13.24 3.76
CA ILE A 19 -9.47 -14.66 3.65
C ILE A 19 -8.15 -14.94 4.37
N SER A 20 -7.67 -16.18 4.34
CA SER A 20 -6.37 -16.53 4.94
C SER A 20 -5.21 -15.78 4.28
N VAL A 21 -4.51 -14.94 5.05
CA VAL A 21 -3.30 -14.23 4.59
C VAL A 21 -2.16 -15.22 4.36
N ARG A 22 -2.00 -16.22 5.23
CA ARG A 22 -0.97 -17.27 5.07
C ARG A 22 -1.14 -18.03 3.75
N LYS A 23 -2.37 -18.43 3.39
CA LYS A 23 -2.63 -19.11 2.10
C LYS A 23 -2.32 -18.23 0.89
N GLN A 24 -2.59 -16.93 0.98
CA GLN A 24 -2.23 -15.97 -0.07
C GLN A 24 -0.71 -15.91 -0.26
N LEU A 25 0.02 -15.71 0.84
CA LEU A 25 1.48 -15.65 0.84
C LEU A 25 2.12 -16.96 0.34
N ASP A 26 1.59 -18.11 0.74
CA ASP A 26 2.02 -19.44 0.28
C ASP A 26 1.76 -19.67 -1.22
N ALA A 27 0.78 -18.98 -1.79
CA ALA A 27 0.46 -19.02 -3.22
C ALA A 27 1.26 -18.00 -4.08
N GLY A 28 2.23 -17.31 -3.47
CA GLY A 28 3.07 -16.31 -4.14
C GLY A 28 2.43 -14.93 -4.23
N VAL A 29 1.36 -14.65 -3.48
CA VAL A 29 0.89 -13.26 -3.32
C VAL A 29 1.94 -12.48 -2.53
N ARG A 30 2.32 -11.33 -3.05
CA ARG A 30 3.30 -10.42 -2.44
C ARG A 30 2.76 -9.01 -2.26
N GLY A 31 1.69 -8.65 -2.96
CA GLY A 31 0.88 -7.47 -2.65
C GLY A 31 -0.31 -7.83 -1.75
N LEU A 32 -0.34 -7.29 -0.54
CA LEU A 32 -1.46 -7.43 0.41
C LEU A 32 -2.07 -6.07 0.70
N GLU A 33 -3.33 -6.05 1.11
CA GLU A 33 -4.07 -4.84 1.46
C GLU A 33 -4.82 -5.01 2.76
N TYR A 34 -4.61 -4.07 3.69
CA TYR A 34 -5.35 -3.92 4.93
C TYR A 34 -6.10 -2.58 4.95
N ASP A 35 -7.40 -2.66 5.13
CA ASP A 35 -8.25 -1.51 5.41
C ASP A 35 -8.21 -1.29 6.91
N ILE A 36 -7.75 -0.11 7.34
CA ILE A 36 -7.59 0.22 8.76
C ILE A 36 -8.53 1.33 9.19
N HIS A 37 -9.01 1.17 10.41
CA HIS A 37 -9.96 2.03 11.07
C HIS A 37 -9.36 2.61 12.36
N ALA A 38 -9.64 3.90 12.60
CA ALA A 38 -9.07 4.68 13.70
C ALA A 38 -10.09 5.03 14.80
N ASN A 39 -11.34 4.57 14.66
CA ASN A 39 -12.46 4.97 15.51
C ASN A 39 -12.23 4.74 17.01
N GLN A 40 -11.46 3.72 17.39
CA GLN A 40 -11.17 3.37 18.77
C GLN A 40 -9.69 3.56 19.14
N ILE A 41 -8.92 4.31 18.34
CA ILE A 41 -7.45 4.40 18.47
C ILE A 41 -6.99 4.91 19.84
N LEU A 42 -7.75 5.80 20.48
CA LEU A 42 -7.41 6.34 21.80
C LEU A 42 -7.61 5.31 22.92
N GLU A 43 -8.62 4.44 22.79
CA GLU A 43 -8.92 3.41 23.78
C GLU A 43 -8.01 2.19 23.59
N LEU A 44 -7.84 1.76 22.34
CA LEU A 44 -7.09 0.56 22.00
C LEU A 44 -5.58 0.81 21.94
N GLY A 45 -5.16 2.04 21.65
CA GLY A 45 -3.76 2.34 21.30
C GLY A 45 -3.32 1.67 19.99
N ASP A 46 -4.28 1.24 19.16
CA ASP A 46 -4.06 0.48 17.93
C ASP A 46 -5.15 0.81 16.89
N PHE A 47 -4.92 0.39 15.65
CA PHE A 47 -5.91 0.42 14.58
C PHE A 47 -6.64 -0.92 14.47
N GLU A 48 -7.85 -0.88 13.92
CA GLU A 48 -8.64 -2.09 13.62
C GLU A 48 -8.63 -2.38 12.12
N VAL A 49 -8.56 -3.66 11.72
CA VAL A 49 -8.52 -4.10 10.32
C VAL A 49 -9.87 -4.68 9.88
N TYR A 50 -10.61 -3.98 9.01
CA TYR A 50 -11.89 -4.45 8.42
C TYR A 50 -12.38 -3.53 7.28
N HIS A 51 -13.35 -3.98 6.47
CA HIS A 51 -14.08 -3.11 5.51
C HIS A 51 -15.52 -2.84 5.93
N LEU A 52 -16.25 -3.90 6.32
CA LEU A 52 -17.70 -3.88 6.46
C LEU A 52 -18.12 -3.71 7.92
N PRO A 53 -19.32 -3.15 8.17
CA PRO A 53 -19.92 -3.14 9.50
C PRO A 53 -19.98 -4.53 10.11
N ASP A 54 -19.93 -4.57 11.45
CA ASP A 54 -19.90 -5.81 12.25
C ASP A 54 -18.77 -6.77 11.88
N TYR A 55 -17.76 -6.28 11.14
CA TYR A 55 -16.57 -7.02 10.71
C TYR A 55 -16.91 -8.28 9.90
N ALA A 56 -18.05 -8.26 9.21
CA ALA A 56 -18.64 -9.42 8.53
C ALA A 56 -17.76 -9.97 7.39
N ASP A 57 -16.78 -9.20 6.94
CA ASP A 57 -15.85 -9.53 5.89
C ASP A 57 -14.49 -10.03 6.39
N VAL A 58 -14.20 -9.97 7.69
CA VAL A 58 -12.87 -10.34 8.23
C VAL A 58 -12.80 -11.83 8.56
N ALA A 59 -11.80 -12.52 8.02
CA ALA A 59 -11.59 -13.96 8.27
C ALA A 59 -10.85 -14.22 9.59
N LEU A 60 -11.48 -13.86 10.72
CA LEU A 60 -10.90 -14.00 12.06
C LEU A 60 -10.61 -15.45 12.45
N GLY A 61 -9.41 -15.73 12.93
CA GLY A 61 -8.98 -17.05 13.41
C GLY A 61 -8.86 -18.13 12.33
N ILE A 62 -9.08 -17.79 11.05
CA ILE A 62 -9.04 -18.73 9.94
C ILE A 62 -7.60 -18.94 9.48
N ASP A 63 -7.15 -20.19 9.44
CA ASP A 63 -5.83 -20.60 8.91
C ASP A 63 -4.66 -19.75 9.46
N GLY A 64 -4.73 -19.38 10.74
CA GLY A 64 -3.70 -18.60 11.42
C GLY A 64 -3.86 -17.08 11.35
N ASN A 65 -4.91 -16.54 10.71
CA ASN A 65 -5.26 -15.12 10.87
C ASN A 65 -5.52 -14.79 12.36
N PRO A 66 -5.29 -13.53 12.78
CA PRO A 66 -5.63 -13.05 14.13
C PRO A 66 -7.08 -13.32 14.52
N LYS A 67 -7.32 -13.47 15.82
CA LYS A 67 -8.67 -13.63 16.40
C LYS A 67 -9.32 -12.30 16.80
N ASP A 68 -8.63 -11.20 16.56
CA ASP A 68 -9.06 -9.83 16.80
C ASP A 68 -8.71 -8.95 15.59
N LEU A 69 -9.13 -7.69 15.67
CA LEU A 69 -8.98 -6.72 14.59
C LEU A 69 -7.69 -5.91 14.70
N LEU A 70 -6.90 -6.09 15.76
CA LEU A 70 -5.79 -5.20 16.07
C LEU A 70 -4.70 -5.30 15.00
N LEU A 71 -4.36 -4.18 14.37
CA LEU A 71 -3.37 -4.11 13.30
C LEU A 71 -2.03 -4.71 13.73
N THR A 72 -1.63 -4.52 14.99
CA THR A 72 -0.43 -5.16 15.55
C THR A 72 -0.43 -6.68 15.34
N ASN A 73 -1.56 -7.36 15.57
CA ASN A 73 -1.65 -8.81 15.41
C ASN A 73 -1.63 -9.24 13.94
N TRP A 74 -2.22 -8.44 13.05
CA TRP A 74 -2.13 -8.65 11.61
C TRP A 74 -0.71 -8.43 11.07
N LEU A 75 0.04 -7.47 11.61
CA LEU A 75 1.45 -7.27 11.28
C LEU A 75 2.33 -8.39 11.85
N ASN A 76 2.06 -8.86 13.07
CA ASN A 76 2.74 -10.02 13.66
C ASN A 76 2.54 -11.27 12.81
N LEU A 77 1.37 -11.47 12.22
CA LEU A 77 1.15 -12.58 11.28
C LEU A 77 2.16 -12.55 10.10
N LEU A 78 2.42 -11.38 9.53
CA LEU A 78 3.39 -11.24 8.44
C LEU A 78 4.81 -11.54 8.92
N LYS A 79 5.16 -11.06 10.11
CA LYS A 79 6.46 -11.31 10.77
C LYS A 79 6.68 -12.80 10.99
N GLU A 80 5.71 -13.48 11.59
CA GLU A 80 5.74 -14.92 11.87
C GLU A 80 5.86 -15.74 10.58
N TRP A 81 5.03 -15.43 9.57
CA TRP A 81 5.12 -16.11 8.28
C TRP A 81 6.47 -15.89 7.61
N SER A 82 6.99 -14.66 7.65
CA SER A 82 8.31 -14.31 7.10
C SER A 82 9.43 -15.12 7.76
N ASP A 83 9.38 -15.27 9.09
CA ASP A 83 10.35 -16.05 9.87
C ASP A 83 10.27 -17.55 9.56
N GLU A 84 9.07 -18.10 9.41
CA GLU A 84 8.88 -19.50 8.99
C GLU A 84 9.50 -19.80 7.61
N ARG A 85 9.66 -18.79 6.76
CA ARG A 85 10.33 -18.87 5.46
C ARG A 85 11.83 -18.53 5.53
N ASN A 86 12.40 -18.41 6.73
CA ASN A 86 13.77 -17.95 6.96
C ASN A 86 14.07 -16.61 6.27
N ARG A 87 13.05 -15.77 6.06
CA ARG A 87 13.16 -14.49 5.35
C ARG A 87 13.72 -14.59 3.92
N GLU A 88 13.57 -15.74 3.26
CA GLU A 88 14.04 -15.98 1.88
C GLU A 88 12.98 -15.69 0.80
N HIS A 89 11.80 -15.20 1.19
CA HIS A 89 10.73 -14.85 0.27
C HIS A 89 11.00 -13.53 -0.46
N ALA A 90 10.42 -13.34 -1.65
CA ALA A 90 10.38 -12.04 -2.32
C ALA A 90 9.71 -10.97 -1.41
N PRO A 91 10.05 -9.67 -1.55
CA PRO A 91 9.50 -8.62 -0.70
C PRO A 91 7.98 -8.61 -0.71
N ILE A 92 7.39 -8.36 0.46
CA ILE A 92 5.95 -8.16 0.63
C ILE A 92 5.67 -6.66 0.60
N THR A 93 4.67 -6.26 -0.17
CA THR A 93 4.14 -4.92 -0.20
C THR A 93 2.81 -4.92 0.52
N LEU A 94 2.73 -4.23 1.65
CA LEU A 94 1.49 -4.06 2.39
C LEU A 94 0.92 -2.68 2.07
N PHE A 95 -0.18 -2.67 1.34
CA PHE A 95 -1.02 -1.51 1.15
C PHE A 95 -1.89 -1.32 2.41
N ILE A 96 -1.77 -0.18 3.05
CA ILE A 96 -2.59 0.20 4.21
C ILE A 96 -3.54 1.30 3.75
N GLU A 97 -4.83 1.01 3.71
CA GLU A 97 -5.86 1.99 3.38
C GLU A 97 -6.54 2.51 4.64
N LEU A 98 -6.35 3.79 4.95
CA LEU A 98 -7.00 4.41 6.11
C LEU A 98 -8.43 4.84 5.75
N LYS A 99 -9.42 4.30 6.47
CA LYS A 99 -10.85 4.51 6.20
C LYS A 99 -11.50 5.64 7.00
N ASP A 100 -11.04 5.87 8.23
CA ASP A 100 -11.61 6.85 9.14
C ASP A 100 -10.74 8.09 9.32
N SER A 101 -11.38 9.22 9.60
CA SER A 101 -10.71 10.40 10.15
C SER A 101 -10.12 10.07 11.52
N ILE A 102 -8.92 10.58 11.79
CA ILE A 102 -8.23 10.36 13.06
C ILE A 102 -8.55 11.54 13.99
N ILE A 103 -8.90 11.21 15.24
CA ILE A 103 -9.05 12.18 16.33
C ILE A 103 -7.91 12.05 17.34
N ASP A 104 -7.49 13.17 17.95
CA ASP A 104 -6.52 13.19 19.06
C ASP A 104 -7.18 12.95 20.43
N GLU A 105 -6.37 12.98 21.48
CA GLU A 105 -6.80 12.87 22.89
C GLU A 105 -7.79 13.96 23.34
N ASN A 106 -7.94 15.04 22.57
CA ASN A 106 -8.88 16.13 22.81
C ASN A 106 -10.17 16.01 21.98
N TYR A 107 -10.35 14.91 21.24
CA TYR A 107 -11.44 14.70 20.28
C TYR A 107 -11.45 15.69 19.10
N GLU A 108 -10.30 16.31 18.83
CA GLU A 108 -10.11 17.17 17.67
C GLU A 108 -9.51 16.36 16.52
N LEU A 109 -9.77 16.78 15.28
CA LEU A 109 -9.15 16.14 14.11
C LEU A 109 -7.63 16.35 14.15
N ASP A 110 -6.87 15.27 14.29
CA ASP A 110 -5.40 15.29 14.27
C ASP A 110 -4.85 14.10 13.50
N GLU A 111 -4.72 14.29 12.19
CA GLU A 111 -4.16 13.29 11.30
C GLU A 111 -2.69 12.99 11.60
N LEU A 112 -1.94 13.98 12.10
CA LEU A 112 -0.53 13.81 12.43
C LEU A 112 -0.36 12.87 13.62
N TYR A 113 -1.25 12.96 14.62
CA TYR A 113 -1.30 12.03 15.74
C TYR A 113 -1.46 10.58 15.28
N GLY A 114 -2.49 10.27 14.50
CA GLY A 114 -2.76 8.88 14.11
C GLY A 114 -1.71 8.35 13.15
N ILE A 115 -1.15 9.15 12.25
CA ILE A 115 -0.05 8.66 11.40
C ILE A 115 1.21 8.39 12.24
N ARG A 116 1.51 9.21 13.25
CA ARG A 116 2.59 8.92 14.21
C ARG A 116 2.33 7.62 14.98
N MET A 117 1.08 7.40 15.38
CA MET A 117 0.66 6.16 16.03
C MET A 117 0.85 4.95 15.10
N LEU A 118 0.43 5.07 13.83
CA LEU A 118 0.60 4.03 12.82
C LEU A 118 2.08 3.69 12.60
N ASN A 119 2.92 4.72 12.45
CA ASN A 119 4.37 4.55 12.30
C ASN A 119 4.97 3.85 13.52
N LYS A 120 4.54 4.24 14.74
CA LYS A 120 4.96 3.60 15.98
C LYS A 120 4.56 2.12 16.02
N ILE A 121 3.31 1.78 15.73
CA ILE A 121 2.82 0.39 15.72
C ILE A 121 3.61 -0.46 14.73
N ILE A 122 3.84 0.05 13.52
CA ILE A 122 4.62 -0.64 12.49
C ILE A 122 6.06 -0.87 12.95
N LEU A 123 6.72 0.16 13.50
CA LEU A 123 8.11 0.08 13.98
C LEU A 123 8.25 -0.86 15.17
N ASP A 124 7.36 -0.77 16.15
CA ASP A 124 7.39 -1.60 17.35
C ASP A 124 7.14 -3.09 17.02
N THR A 125 6.30 -3.36 16.02
CA THR A 125 5.92 -4.74 15.63
C THR A 125 6.94 -5.38 14.70
N LEU A 126 7.25 -4.72 13.57
CA LEU A 126 8.11 -5.28 12.54
C LEU A 126 9.58 -4.97 12.82
N GLY A 127 9.91 -3.74 13.22
CA GLY A 127 11.29 -3.30 13.40
C GLY A 127 12.07 -3.16 12.09
N PRO A 128 13.29 -2.59 12.14
CA PRO A 128 14.08 -2.27 10.95
C PRO A 128 14.55 -3.51 10.15
N ASP A 129 14.64 -4.67 10.80
CA ASP A 129 15.10 -5.90 10.15
C ASP A 129 14.11 -6.43 9.12
N TYR A 130 12.82 -6.17 9.31
CA TYR A 130 11.76 -6.62 8.39
C TYR A 130 11.40 -5.52 7.40
N LEU A 131 11.67 -4.26 7.69
CA LEU A 131 11.25 -3.16 6.84
C LEU A 131 12.32 -2.80 5.81
N TYR A 132 11.88 -2.38 4.63
CA TYR A 132 12.62 -1.49 3.75
C TYR A 132 11.88 -0.16 3.74
N GLN A 133 12.54 0.90 4.21
CA GLN A 133 11.91 2.18 4.54
C GLN A 133 12.29 3.28 3.56
N TYR A 134 11.60 4.42 3.62
CA TYR A 134 11.95 5.59 2.82
C TYR A 134 13.41 6.02 3.04
N SER A 135 13.88 5.95 4.29
CA SER A 135 15.27 6.31 4.61
C SER A 135 16.30 5.42 3.90
N ASP A 136 15.99 4.14 3.67
CA ASP A 136 16.84 3.21 2.93
C ASP A 136 16.84 3.54 1.43
N PHE A 137 15.66 3.81 0.87
CA PHE A 137 15.51 4.27 -0.51
C PHE A 137 16.24 5.59 -0.77
N HIS A 138 16.15 6.54 0.17
CA HIS A 138 16.88 7.81 0.12
C HIS A 138 18.40 7.60 0.20
N LYS A 139 18.89 6.77 1.13
CA LYS A 139 20.32 6.44 1.25
C LYS A 139 20.84 5.78 -0.04
N ASN A 140 19.99 5.05 -0.74
CA ASN A 140 20.29 4.46 -2.04
C ASN A 140 20.09 5.42 -3.23
N GLY A 141 20.10 6.74 -3.00
CA GLY A 141 20.01 7.73 -4.07
C GLY A 141 18.67 7.70 -4.82
N PHE A 142 17.59 7.29 -4.16
CA PHE A 142 16.26 7.12 -4.75
C PHE A 142 16.21 6.08 -5.88
N GLN A 143 17.04 5.04 -5.78
CA GLN A 143 16.99 3.89 -6.67
C GLN A 143 16.41 2.68 -5.93
N TRP A 144 15.52 1.95 -6.60
CA TRP A 144 14.99 0.71 -6.06
C TRP A 144 16.06 -0.37 -6.11
N LEU A 145 16.19 -1.08 -4.99
CA LEU A 145 16.99 -2.30 -4.94
C LEU A 145 16.37 -3.40 -5.81
N SER A 146 17.16 -4.43 -6.10
CA SER A 146 16.64 -5.62 -6.78
C SER A 146 15.69 -6.40 -5.89
N VAL A 147 14.90 -7.28 -6.49
CA VAL A 147 14.01 -8.19 -5.76
C VAL A 147 14.81 -9.07 -4.79
N ASN A 148 15.98 -9.57 -5.19
CA ASN A 148 16.80 -10.39 -4.29
C ASN A 148 17.40 -9.59 -3.14
N ASP A 149 17.81 -8.34 -3.39
CA ASP A 149 18.34 -7.45 -2.33
C ASP A 149 17.27 -7.05 -1.30
N LEU A 150 15.98 -7.20 -1.67
CA LEU A 150 14.82 -6.94 -0.82
C LEU A 150 14.19 -8.22 -0.25
N LYS A 151 14.86 -9.37 -0.32
CA LYS A 151 14.37 -10.62 0.27
C LYS A 151 14.03 -10.44 1.74
N GLY A 152 12.90 -11.03 2.13
CA GLY A 152 12.43 -10.98 3.51
C GLY A 152 11.93 -9.61 3.97
N LYS A 153 11.95 -8.59 3.09
CA LYS A 153 11.52 -7.24 3.43
C LYS A 153 10.02 -7.05 3.25
N ILE A 154 9.47 -6.17 4.06
CA ILE A 154 8.13 -5.65 4.01
C ILE A 154 8.23 -4.17 3.67
N ILE A 155 7.49 -3.74 2.66
CA ILE A 155 7.39 -2.36 2.20
C ILE A 155 5.97 -1.90 2.50
N ILE A 156 5.85 -0.87 3.35
CA ILE A 156 4.54 -0.31 3.70
C ILE A 156 4.20 0.80 2.72
N VAL A 157 3.05 0.67 2.07
CA VAL A 157 2.49 1.69 1.20
C VAL A 157 1.19 2.19 1.81
N LEU A 158 1.18 3.44 2.28
CA LEU A 158 -0.05 4.09 2.73
C LEU A 158 -0.86 4.53 1.51
N THR A 159 -2.05 3.98 1.33
CA THR A 159 -2.97 4.37 0.27
C THR A 159 -4.14 5.15 0.84
N SER A 160 -4.66 6.10 0.06
CA SER A 160 -5.92 6.77 0.39
C SER A 160 -6.86 6.75 -0.81
N TYR A 161 -8.08 6.29 -0.58
CA TYR A 161 -9.16 6.41 -1.56
C TYR A 161 -9.82 7.80 -1.45
N TRP A 162 -9.80 8.58 -2.55
CA TRP A 162 -10.42 9.91 -2.59
C TRP A 162 -11.95 9.94 -2.73
N GLY A 163 -12.62 8.79 -2.58
CA GLY A 163 -14.08 8.72 -2.47
C GLY A 163 -14.57 8.37 -1.06
N GLY A 164 -13.67 8.19 -0.09
CA GLY A 164 -14.03 8.05 1.31
C GLY A 164 -14.22 9.41 1.98
N TYR A 165 -15.00 9.45 3.06
CA TYR A 165 -15.29 10.64 3.89
C TYR A 165 -14.04 11.51 4.21
N TRP A 166 -12.85 10.88 4.22
CA TRP A 166 -11.50 11.43 4.38
C TRP A 166 -11.10 12.53 3.39
N ALA A 167 -11.54 12.45 2.12
CA ALA A 167 -11.15 13.39 1.07
C ALA A 167 -12.22 14.47 0.78
N SER A 168 -13.44 14.24 1.25
CA SER A 168 -14.58 15.11 0.99
C SER A 168 -14.81 16.19 2.04
N ASN A 169 -14.14 16.12 3.19
CA ASN A 169 -14.30 17.11 4.26
C ASN A 169 -13.28 18.25 4.12
N GLU A 170 -13.77 19.49 4.17
CA GLU A 170 -12.97 20.71 4.09
C GLU A 170 -11.94 20.75 5.24
N GLY A 171 -10.68 20.42 4.95
CA GLY A 171 -9.56 20.46 5.91
C GLY A 171 -8.55 19.31 5.78
N GLY A 172 -9.01 18.12 5.39
CA GLY A 172 -8.15 16.90 5.34
C GLY A 172 -7.01 16.97 4.33
N PHE A 173 -7.12 17.80 3.29
CA PHE A 173 -6.04 18.00 2.33
C PHE A 173 -4.83 18.75 2.93
N GLU A 174 -5.07 19.85 3.66
CA GLU A 174 -4.00 20.70 4.17
C GLU A 174 -3.29 20.07 5.38
N SER A 175 -4.01 19.38 6.26
CA SER A 175 -3.42 18.56 7.32
C SER A 175 -2.54 17.43 6.75
N ARG A 176 -3.00 16.77 5.68
CA ARG A 176 -2.25 15.69 5.02
C ARG A 176 -1.00 16.22 4.30
N LYS A 177 -1.11 17.36 3.64
CA LYS A 177 0.02 18.08 3.05
C LYS A 177 1.04 18.48 4.11
N LYS A 178 0.59 18.96 5.28
CA LYS A 178 1.47 19.27 6.41
C LYS A 178 2.18 18.03 6.95
N TYR A 179 1.47 16.92 7.16
CA TYR A 179 2.12 15.65 7.54
C TYR A 179 3.19 15.24 6.52
N LEU A 180 2.86 15.28 5.23
CA LEU A 180 3.81 14.93 4.18
C LEU A 180 5.05 15.81 4.23
N GLN A 181 4.89 17.12 4.43
CA GLN A 181 6.02 18.03 4.62
C GLN A 181 6.84 17.68 5.87
N ASP A 182 6.19 17.45 7.01
CA ASP A 182 6.86 17.14 8.28
C ASP A 182 7.60 15.77 8.22
N ALA A 183 7.02 14.75 7.59
CA ALA A 183 7.64 13.43 7.39
C ALA A 183 8.86 13.49 6.44
N LEU A 184 8.85 14.42 5.48
CA LEU A 184 10.01 14.67 4.62
C LEU A 184 11.18 15.31 5.38
N GLU A 185 10.88 16.15 6.36
CA GLU A 185 11.88 16.79 7.20
C GLU A 185 12.42 15.83 8.29
N SER A 186 11.59 14.91 8.79
CA SER A 186 11.93 13.97 9.87
C SER A 186 12.95 12.88 9.48
N LYS A 187 13.06 12.56 8.18
CA LYS A 187 13.97 11.55 7.57
C LYS A 187 13.86 10.11 8.10
N ASN A 188 12.97 9.81 9.04
CA ASN A 188 12.96 8.56 9.83
C ASN A 188 11.64 7.78 9.80
N ASP A 189 10.73 8.08 8.86
CA ASP A 189 9.41 7.46 8.85
C ASP A 189 9.32 6.25 7.88
N VAL A 190 8.57 5.22 8.30
CA VAL A 190 8.47 3.91 7.61
C VAL A 190 7.66 3.97 6.32
N CYS A 191 6.68 4.87 6.26
CA CYS A 191 5.62 4.81 5.27
C CYS A 191 6.04 5.40 3.92
N PHE A 192 5.86 4.63 2.84
CA PHE A 192 5.81 5.15 1.49
C PHE A 192 4.38 5.59 1.19
N VAL A 193 4.12 6.89 1.08
CA VAL A 193 2.76 7.38 0.80
C VAL A 193 2.48 7.30 -0.70
N ALA A 194 1.39 6.63 -1.09
CA ALA A 194 0.92 6.56 -2.47
C ALA A 194 -0.45 7.25 -2.65
N TRP A 195 -0.38 8.35 -3.41
CA TRP A 195 -1.47 9.19 -3.95
C TRP A 195 -2.47 8.44 -4.86
N ILE A 196 -3.81 8.52 -4.80
CA ILE A 196 -4.66 8.39 -6.01
C ILE A 196 -5.81 9.40 -5.92
N GLU A 197 -5.91 10.28 -6.92
CA GLU A 197 -7.15 10.93 -7.33
C GLU A 197 -7.29 10.91 -8.85
N ASP A 198 -8.53 10.72 -9.30
CA ASP A 198 -9.02 10.97 -10.66
C ASP A 198 -9.10 12.50 -10.86
N ASP A 199 -8.30 13.02 -11.80
CA ASP A 199 -8.36 14.32 -12.47
C ASP A 199 -8.96 15.53 -11.69
N LYS A 200 -8.10 16.31 -10.99
CA LYS A 200 -8.41 17.65 -10.46
C LYS A 200 -7.34 18.72 -10.76
N GLY A 201 -6.78 18.73 -11.98
CA GLY A 201 -6.05 19.89 -12.52
C GLY A 201 -5.00 20.54 -11.61
N GLU A 202 -5.08 21.87 -11.39
CA GLU A 202 -4.05 22.72 -10.75
C GLU A 202 -3.59 22.26 -9.34
N ASN A 203 -4.44 21.56 -8.58
CA ASN A 203 -4.10 21.09 -7.23
C ASN A 203 -3.11 19.91 -7.25
N VAL A 204 -3.10 19.10 -8.32
CA VAL A 204 -2.13 18.01 -8.53
C VAL A 204 -0.73 18.56 -8.76
N GLN A 205 -0.62 19.69 -9.48
CA GLN A 205 0.66 20.32 -9.81
C GLN A 205 1.40 20.83 -8.56
N PHE A 206 0.69 21.41 -7.60
CA PHE A 206 1.28 21.86 -6.33
C PHE A 206 1.92 20.70 -5.55
N VAL A 207 1.25 19.55 -5.47
CA VAL A 207 1.76 18.36 -4.76
C VAL A 207 2.94 17.73 -5.52
N LYS A 208 2.88 17.69 -6.86
CA LYS A 208 3.96 17.22 -7.75
C LYS A 208 5.25 18.04 -7.56
N ASP A 209 5.14 19.35 -7.47
CA ASP A 209 6.30 20.25 -7.42
C ASP A 209 6.93 20.36 -6.03
N ASN A 210 6.17 20.04 -4.97
CA ASN A 210 6.60 20.29 -3.58
C ASN A 210 6.69 19.04 -2.70
N SER A 211 6.29 17.85 -3.18
CA SER A 211 6.40 16.60 -2.42
C SER A 211 7.48 15.67 -2.98
N THR A 212 8.49 15.34 -2.16
CA THR A 212 9.55 14.39 -2.51
C THR A 212 9.04 12.95 -2.67
N PHE A 213 7.85 12.67 -2.14
CA PHE A 213 7.12 11.40 -2.23
C PHE A 213 6.44 11.14 -3.58
N TRP A 214 6.26 12.17 -4.43
CA TRP A 214 5.70 12.00 -5.77
C TRP A 214 6.49 10.97 -6.61
N LYS A 215 7.77 10.77 -6.30
CA LYS A 215 8.62 9.75 -6.94
C LYS A 215 8.25 8.30 -6.60
N CYS A 216 7.38 8.08 -5.61
CA CYS A 216 6.85 6.77 -5.18
C CYS A 216 5.32 6.68 -5.27
N SER A 217 4.63 7.73 -5.73
CA SER A 217 3.16 7.81 -5.77
C SER A 217 2.55 7.21 -7.04
N LEU A 218 1.24 6.93 -6.99
CA LEU A 218 0.46 6.51 -8.14
C LEU A 218 -0.09 7.77 -8.81
N GLU A 219 0.09 7.90 -10.12
CA GLU A 219 -0.67 8.85 -10.93
C GLU A 219 -1.24 8.10 -12.12
N TYR A 220 -2.55 8.15 -12.28
CA TYR A 220 -3.19 7.84 -13.54
C TYR A 220 -3.58 9.16 -14.19
N SER A 221 -2.65 9.72 -14.99
CA SER A 221 -2.95 10.81 -15.91
C SER A 221 -2.77 10.31 -17.33
N THR A 222 -3.83 10.38 -18.14
CA THR A 222 -3.74 10.10 -19.58
C THR A 222 -2.96 11.17 -20.34
N GLU A 223 -2.77 12.34 -19.74
CA GLU A 223 -2.11 13.50 -20.36
C GLU A 223 -0.59 13.47 -20.21
N HIS A 224 -0.05 12.93 -19.09
CA HIS A 224 1.40 12.88 -18.80
C HIS A 224 2.00 11.46 -18.84
N PHE A 225 1.44 10.59 -19.68
CA PHE A 225 1.82 9.18 -19.80
C PHE A 225 3.33 8.94 -20.02
N GLU A 226 3.99 9.74 -20.86
CA GLU A 226 5.42 9.55 -21.16
C GLU A 226 6.33 9.83 -19.95
N GLU A 227 6.03 10.84 -19.15
CA GLU A 227 6.79 11.19 -17.93
C GLU A 227 6.62 10.11 -16.85
N ASN A 228 5.41 9.59 -16.69
CA ASN A 228 5.08 8.55 -15.71
C ASN A 228 5.72 7.20 -16.05
N ASN A 229 5.88 6.90 -17.34
CA ASN A 229 6.60 5.74 -17.83
C ASN A 229 8.12 5.83 -17.56
N ILE A 230 8.70 7.02 -17.72
CA ILE A 230 10.13 7.28 -17.43
C ILE A 230 10.42 7.23 -15.92
N ALA A 231 9.47 7.67 -15.08
CA ALA A 231 9.64 7.69 -13.62
C ALA A 231 9.46 6.33 -12.93
N GLN A 232 8.99 5.30 -13.66
CA GLN A 232 8.84 3.89 -13.21
C GLN A 232 8.36 3.73 -11.76
N ARG A 233 7.22 4.35 -11.43
CA ARG A 233 6.63 4.28 -10.08
C ARG A 233 5.96 2.93 -9.87
N ALA A 234 6.02 2.39 -8.66
CA ALA A 234 5.30 1.17 -8.31
C ALA A 234 3.79 1.41 -8.45
N THR A 235 3.13 0.83 -9.46
CA THR A 235 1.69 1.07 -9.67
C THR A 235 0.77 -0.04 -9.17
N ARG A 236 -0.25 0.33 -8.38
CA ARG A 236 -1.36 -0.54 -7.94
C ARG A 236 -2.62 -0.23 -8.74
N VAL A 237 -3.25 -1.27 -9.29
CA VAL A 237 -4.48 -1.17 -10.09
C VAL A 237 -5.43 -2.29 -9.70
N ASP A 238 -6.69 -1.97 -9.43
CA ASP A 238 -7.72 -2.99 -9.23
C ASP A 238 -8.04 -3.70 -10.57
N TYR A 239 -7.61 -4.95 -10.68
CA TYR A 239 -7.82 -5.85 -11.81
C TYR A 239 -9.31 -6.09 -12.09
N ASN A 240 -10.16 -6.10 -11.05
CA ASN A 240 -11.59 -6.33 -11.22
C ASN A 240 -12.26 -5.11 -11.89
N LYS A 241 -11.74 -3.89 -11.63
CA LYS A 241 -12.16 -2.66 -12.33
C LYS A 241 -11.67 -2.59 -13.78
N ILE A 242 -10.67 -3.39 -14.16
CA ILE A 242 -10.32 -3.59 -15.58
C ILE A 242 -11.47 -4.31 -16.34
N GLY A 243 -12.42 -4.92 -15.61
CA GLY A 243 -13.57 -5.65 -16.13
C GLY A 243 -14.76 -4.80 -16.59
N HIS A 244 -15.06 -3.73 -15.86
CA HIS A 244 -16.29 -2.93 -15.96
C HIS A 244 -15.96 -1.50 -16.40
N GLU A 245 -16.13 -1.26 -17.71
CA GLU A 245 -16.19 0.06 -18.36
C GLU A 245 -14.89 0.91 -18.51
N LYS A 246 -14.41 0.92 -19.76
CA LYS A 246 -13.79 1.98 -20.58
C LYS A 246 -12.34 2.47 -20.43
N HIS A 247 -11.62 2.43 -19.32
CA HIS A 247 -10.31 3.13 -19.30
C HIS A 247 -9.02 2.29 -19.37
N ILE A 248 -8.97 1.05 -18.85
CA ILE A 248 -7.71 0.27 -18.83
C ILE A 248 -7.72 -0.93 -19.79
N LYS A 249 -8.92 -1.48 -20.08
CA LYS A 249 -9.08 -2.72 -20.86
C LYS A 249 -8.77 -2.54 -22.35
N THR A 250 -9.06 -1.37 -22.90
CA THR A 250 -8.95 -1.11 -24.35
C THR A 250 -7.51 -1.11 -24.82
N ASN A 251 -6.58 -0.72 -23.94
CA ASN A 251 -5.18 -0.58 -24.29
C ASN A 251 -4.23 -1.40 -23.41
N TYR A 252 -4.62 -2.26 -22.47
CA TYR A 252 -3.61 -2.95 -21.60
C TYR A 252 -2.43 -3.57 -22.39
N LYS A 253 -2.69 -4.31 -23.48
CA LYS A 253 -1.62 -4.84 -24.34
C LYS A 253 -0.82 -3.76 -25.06
N GLN A 254 -1.48 -2.67 -25.46
CA GLN A 254 -0.85 -1.51 -26.10
C GLN A 254 -0.06 -0.67 -25.08
N ASN A 255 -0.63 -0.31 -23.93
CA ASN A 255 0.01 0.29 -22.76
C ASN A 255 1.24 -0.52 -22.33
N PHE A 256 1.11 -1.85 -22.19
CA PHE A 256 2.24 -2.72 -21.87
C PHE A 256 3.30 -2.71 -22.98
N ALA A 257 2.91 -2.76 -24.25
CA ALA A 257 3.83 -2.62 -25.38
C ALA A 257 4.48 -1.23 -25.44
N SER A 258 3.79 -0.20 -24.97
CA SER A 258 4.24 1.19 -24.83
C SER A 258 4.99 1.46 -23.52
N GLY A 259 5.28 0.43 -22.72
CA GLY A 259 6.12 0.54 -21.52
C GLY A 259 5.37 0.68 -20.19
N TYR A 260 4.05 0.83 -20.16
CA TYR A 260 3.27 0.86 -18.92
C TYR A 260 3.52 -0.42 -18.10
N ARG A 261 3.88 -0.24 -16.82
CA ARG A 261 4.08 -1.31 -15.86
C ARG A 261 3.22 -1.04 -14.63
N ALA A 262 2.38 -2.03 -14.30
CA ALA A 262 1.75 -2.13 -12.99
C ALA A 262 2.38 -3.28 -12.21
N ASN A 263 2.93 -2.93 -11.05
CA ASN A 263 3.61 -3.85 -10.16
C ASN A 263 2.59 -4.62 -9.33
N PHE A 264 1.41 -4.02 -9.05
CA PHE A 264 0.43 -4.55 -8.11
C PHE A 264 -0.99 -4.55 -8.70
N LEU A 265 -1.32 -5.58 -9.48
CA LEU A 265 -2.67 -5.71 -10.03
C LEU A 265 -3.55 -6.43 -9.02
N SER A 266 -4.23 -5.67 -8.17
CA SER A 266 -5.03 -6.19 -7.07
C SER A 266 -6.31 -6.87 -7.54
N THR A 267 -6.71 -7.98 -6.93
CA THR A 267 -7.97 -8.66 -7.25
C THR A 267 -8.48 -9.49 -6.07
N ASP A 268 -9.80 -9.64 -5.97
CA ASP A 268 -10.43 -10.64 -5.08
C ASP A 268 -10.21 -12.08 -5.58
N TYR A 269 -9.82 -12.28 -6.85
CA TYR A 269 -9.74 -13.59 -7.52
C TYR A 269 -8.31 -13.98 -7.91
N TRP A 270 -7.35 -13.74 -7.01
CA TRP A 270 -5.91 -13.95 -7.26
C TRP A 270 -5.56 -15.42 -7.54
N TYR A 271 -6.38 -16.38 -7.07
CA TYR A 271 -6.24 -17.81 -7.33
C TYR A 271 -6.81 -18.27 -8.69
N SER A 272 -7.45 -17.36 -9.44
CA SER A 272 -8.09 -17.74 -10.69
C SER A 272 -7.04 -18.05 -11.78
N LYS A 273 -7.28 -19.11 -12.57
CA LYS A 273 -6.43 -19.45 -13.74
C LYS A 273 -6.29 -18.28 -14.72
N LYS A 274 -7.30 -17.40 -14.77
CA LYS A 274 -7.29 -16.21 -15.62
C LYS A 274 -6.25 -15.20 -15.11
N TYR A 275 -6.27 -14.89 -13.81
CA TYR A 275 -5.28 -14.00 -13.20
C TYR A 275 -3.87 -14.56 -13.31
N GLU A 276 -3.70 -15.85 -13.00
CA GLU A 276 -2.41 -16.56 -13.07
C GLU A 276 -1.74 -16.43 -14.45
N LYS A 277 -2.54 -16.50 -15.53
CA LYS A 277 -2.03 -16.41 -16.91
C LYS A 277 -1.92 -15.00 -17.45
N SER A 278 -2.36 -13.98 -16.71
CA SER A 278 -2.45 -12.62 -17.23
C SER A 278 -1.10 -11.89 -17.19
N PHE A 279 -0.18 -12.28 -16.29
CA PHE A 279 1.09 -11.57 -16.09
C PHE A 279 2.23 -12.54 -15.72
N PRO A 280 3.49 -12.19 -16.03
CA PRO A 280 4.66 -12.95 -15.59
C PRO A 280 4.98 -12.61 -14.13
N TRP A 281 4.30 -13.29 -13.21
CA TRP A 281 4.46 -13.08 -11.77
C TRP A 281 5.86 -13.49 -11.27
N VAL A 282 6.34 -12.78 -10.25
CA VAL A 282 7.47 -13.22 -9.44
C VAL A 282 6.96 -13.90 -8.18
N ASP A 283 7.56 -15.05 -7.86
CA ASP A 283 7.28 -15.88 -6.67
C ASP A 283 8.14 -15.47 -5.46
#